data_AF-A0A963FDM9-F1
#
_entry.id   AF-A0A963FDM9-F1
#
_cell.length_a   1.000
_cell.length_b   1.000
_cell.length_c   1.000
_cell.angle_alpha   90.00
_cell.angle_beta   90.00
_cell.angle_gamma   90.00
#
_symmetry.space_group_name_H-M   'P 1'
#
loop_
_entity.id
_entity.type
_entity.pdbx_description
1 polymer ?
#
loop_
_entity_poly.entity_id
_entity_poly.type
_entity_poly.pdbx_seq_one_letter_code
_entity_poly.pdbx_strand_id
1 'polypeptide(L)' 'MNSNHIPTGKQLYVKVRSGFVAQDTTLTAWCRENKVPRQSAVMCLSGMWNGPKAKTLRKRLLEASGIENSAAA' A
#
# COMPACT_ATOMS: atom_id res chain seq x y z
N MET A 1 -8.40 -11.88 20.38
CA MET A 1 -9.09 -10.74 19.75
C MET A 1 -8.00 -9.75 19.32
N ASN A 2 -7.57 -9.60 18.06
CA ASN A 2 -8.28 -9.69 16.79
C ASN A 2 -7.32 -10.02 15.63
N SER A 3 -7.86 -10.73 14.65
CA SER A 3 -7.26 -11.31 13.46
C SER A 3 -6.40 -10.35 12.61
N ASN A 4 -5.26 -10.86 12.12
CA ASN A 4 -4.39 -10.26 11.09
C ASN A 4 -5.08 -10.20 9.71
N HIS A 5 -6.28 -9.63 9.63
CA HIS A 5 -7.02 -9.45 8.38
C HIS A 5 -6.43 -8.26 7.62
N ILE A 6 -5.86 -8.49 6.44
CA ILE A 6 -5.44 -7.41 5.54
C ILE A 6 -6.70 -6.63 5.15
N PRO A 7 -6.83 -5.35 5.54
CA PRO A 7 -8.04 -4.63 5.26
C PRO A 7 -8.17 -4.37 3.76
N THR A 8 -9.34 -4.57 3.17
CA THR A 8 -9.59 -4.26 1.76
C THR A 8 -9.88 -2.76 1.59
N GLY A 9 -9.44 -2.19 0.47
CA GLY A 9 -9.77 -0.82 0.07
C GLY A 9 -9.22 0.29 0.98
N LYS A 10 -10.10 1.18 1.46
CA LYS A 10 -9.72 2.40 2.20
C LYS A 10 -8.86 2.12 3.44
N GLN A 11 -9.06 0.97 4.07
CA GLN A 11 -8.25 0.59 5.22
C GLN A 11 -6.83 0.13 4.84
N LEU A 12 -6.64 -0.49 3.67
CA LEU A 12 -5.29 -0.80 3.15
C LEU A 12 -4.49 0.48 2.93
N TYR A 13 -5.15 1.51 2.39
CA TYR A 13 -4.55 2.82 2.20
C TYR A 13 -4.10 3.45 3.52
N VAL A 14 -4.94 3.42 4.55
CA VAL A 14 -4.58 3.95 5.87
C VAL A 14 -3.40 3.18 6.46
N LYS A 15 -3.41 1.85 6.38
CA LYS A 15 -2.32 1.01 6.89
C LYS A 15 -1.00 1.35 6.18
N VAL A 16 -0.99 1.33 4.84
CA VAL A 16 0.20 1.66 4.04
C VAL A 16 0.70 3.06 4.35
N ARG A 17 -0.19 4.03 4.49
CA ARG A 17 0.18 5.39 4.90
C ARG A 17 0.81 5.42 6.29
N SER A 18 0.26 4.71 7.27
CA SER A 18 0.84 4.64 8.61
C SER A 18 2.23 3.97 8.60
N GLY A 19 2.44 2.96 7.76
CA GLY A 19 3.75 2.30 7.62
C GLY A 19 4.83 3.23 7.05
N PHE A 20 4.48 4.10 6.10
CA PHE A 20 5.39 5.14 5.64
C PHE A 20 5.68 6.18 6.73
N VAL A 21 4.65 6.63 7.46
CA VAL A 21 4.81 7.62 8.55
C VAL A 21 5.68 7.06 9.68
N ALA A 22 5.55 5.77 10.00
CA ALA A 22 6.40 5.10 10.99
C ALA A 22 7.88 5.02 10.59
N GLN A 23 8.19 5.21 9.30
CA GLN A 23 9.54 5.25 8.73
C GLN A 23 10.00 6.69 8.44
N ASP A 24 9.37 7.70 9.05
CA ASP A 24 9.63 9.13 8.80
C ASP A 24 9.55 9.54 7.31
N THR A 25 8.78 8.80 6.53
CA THR A 25 8.53 9.10 5.12
C THR A 25 7.02 9.20 4.85
N THR A 26 6.66 9.54 3.62
CA THR A 26 5.26 9.65 3.23
C THR A 26 5.01 8.87 1.95
N LEU A 27 3.78 8.38 1.79
CA LEU A 27 3.33 7.79 0.52
C LEU A 27 3.62 8.72 -0.67
N THR A 28 3.44 10.04 -0.49
CA THR A 28 3.71 11.04 -1.53
C THR A 28 5.20 11.12 -1.86
N ALA A 29 6.08 11.11 -0.86
CA ALA A 29 7.53 11.11 -1.05
C ALA A 29 7.98 9.85 -1.81
N TRP A 30 7.54 8.67 -1.35
CA TRP A 30 7.82 7.41 -2.02
C TRP A 30 7.31 7.39 -3.47
N CYS A 31 6.08 7.90 -3.70
CA CYS A 31 5.52 8.02 -5.05
C CYS A 31 6.39 8.91 -5.95
N ARG A 32 6.87 10.04 -5.43
CA ARG A 32 7.74 10.98 -6.18
C ARG A 32 9.07 10.31 -6.56
N GLU A 33 9.71 9.63 -5.62
CA GLU A 33 10.98 8.93 -5.84
C GLU A 33 10.84 7.78 -6.84
N ASN A 34 9.73 7.05 -6.79
CA ASN A 34 9.47 5.90 -7.65
C ASN A 34 8.78 6.27 -8.97
N LYS A 35 8.59 7.57 -9.27
CA LYS A 35 7.86 8.07 -10.44
C LYS A 35 6.45 7.47 -10.59
N VAL A 36 5.81 7.21 -9.46
CA VAL A 36 4.44 6.68 -9.40
C VAL A 36 3.47 7.83 -9.20
N PRO A 37 2.43 7.98 -10.04
CA PRO A 37 1.38 8.95 -9.79
C PRO A 37 0.64 8.62 -8.49
N ARG A 38 0.47 9.61 -7.61
CA ARG A 38 -0.25 9.44 -6.34
C ARG A 38 -1.66 8.88 -6.55
N GLN A 39 -2.36 9.28 -7.61
CA GLN A 39 -3.68 8.76 -7.96
C GLN A 39 -3.65 7.25 -8.23
N SER A 40 -2.65 6.76 -8.97
CA SER A 40 -2.47 5.34 -9.25
C SER A 40 -2.20 4.54 -7.98
N ALA A 41 -1.39 5.08 -7.06
CA ALA A 41 -1.16 4.46 -5.76
C ALA A 41 -2.47 4.39 -4.93
N VAL A 42 -3.25 5.47 -4.88
CA VAL A 42 -4.53 5.50 -4.15
C VAL A 42 -5.55 4.54 -4.78
N MET A 43 -5.71 4.53 -6.11
CA MET A 43 -6.65 3.64 -6.80
C MET A 43 -6.27 2.17 -6.61
N CYS A 44 -4.97 1.88 -6.65
CA CYS A 44 -4.42 0.56 -6.39
C CYS A 44 -4.69 0.11 -4.94
N LEU A 45 -4.40 0.96 -3.95
CA LEU A 45 -4.63 0.64 -2.54
C LEU A 45 -6.13 0.54 -2.20
N SER A 46 -6.95 1.39 -2.81
CA SER A 46 -8.40 1.43 -2.60
C SER A 46 -9.14 0.29 -3.30
N GLY A 47 -8.46 -0.52 -4.12
CA GLY A 47 -9.09 -1.64 -4.85
C GLY A 47 -9.90 -1.22 -6.08
N MET A 48 -9.86 0.06 -6.46
CA MET A 48 -10.50 0.58 -7.68
C MET A 48 -9.78 0.09 -8.94
N TRP A 49 -8.46 -0.13 -8.85
CA TRP A 49 -7.65 -0.64 -9.94
C TRP A 49 -6.93 -1.92 -9.52
N ASN A 50 -7.26 -3.05 -10.17
CA ASN A 50 -6.74 -4.39 -9.82
C ASN A 50 -6.09 -5.13 -11.01
N GLY A 51 -5.67 -4.41 -12.06
CA GLY A 51 -4.94 -5.00 -13.19
C GLY A 51 -3.55 -5.54 -12.81
N PRO A 52 -2.83 -6.22 -13.71
CA PRO A 52 -1.50 -6.78 -13.45
C PRO A 52 -0.51 -5.74 -12.91
N LYS A 53 -0.47 -4.55 -13.53
CA LYS A 53 0.36 -3.42 -13.09
C LYS A 53 -0.05 -2.90 -11.70
N ALA A 54 -1.34 -2.91 -11.39
CA ALA A 54 -1.83 -2.51 -10.07
C ALA A 54 -1.39 -3.50 -9.00
N LYS A 55 -1.48 -4.81 -9.26
CA LYS A 55 -1.00 -5.85 -8.34
C LYS A 55 0.51 -5.69 -8.05
N THR A 56 1.32 -5.47 -9.09
CA THR A 56 2.75 -5.18 -8.91
C THR A 56 2.98 -3.92 -8.10
N LEU A 57 2.24 -2.83 -8.38
CA LEU A 57 2.35 -1.60 -7.61
C LEU A 57 1.91 -1.78 -6.16
N ARG A 58 0.84 -2.55 -5.90
CA ARG A 58 0.37 -2.86 -4.55
C ARG A 58 1.44 -3.60 -3.78
N LYS A 59 2.07 -4.61 -4.39
CA LYS A 59 3.16 -5.37 -3.76
C LYS A 59 4.32 -4.45 -3.36
N ARG A 60 4.79 -3.60 -4.28
CA ARG A 60 5.86 -2.62 -4.01
C ARG A 60 5.50 -1.64 -2.88
N LEU A 61 4.25 -1.17 -2.85
CA LEU A 61 3.77 -0.27 -1.80
C LEU A 61 3.70 -0.96 -0.44
N LEU A 62 3.27 -2.22 -0.39
CA LEU A 62 3.24 -3.01 0.83
C LEU A 62 4.65 -3.24 1.37
N GLU A 63 5.56 -3.73 0.52
CA GLU A 63 6.97 -3.95 0.85
C GLU A 63 7.63 -2.67 1.35
N ALA A 64 7.47 -1.55 0.62
CA ALA A 64 8.07 -0.28 1.02
C ALA A 64 7.44 0.33 2.29
N SER A 65 6.16 0.06 2.56
CA SER A 65 5.51 0.50 3.78
C SER A 65 5.86 -0.35 5.01
N GLY A 66 6.64 -1.43 4.86
CA GLY A 66 6.93 -2.36 5.95
C GLY A 66 5.72 -3.20 6.38
N ILE A 67 4.65 -3.22 5.56
CA ILE A 67 3.50 -4.08 5.80
C ILE A 67 3.78 -5.38 5.08
N GLU A 68 4.24 -6.36 5.84
CA GLU A 68 4.30 -7.72 5.33
C GLU A 68 2.88 -8.18 4.98
N ASN A 69 2.74 -8.69 3.76
CA ASN A 69 1.59 -9.49 3.39
C ASN A 69 1.69 -10.79 4.19
N SER A 70 1.27 -10.78 5.46
CA SER A 70 0.89 -11.99 6.18
C SER A 70 -0.43 -12.50 5.59
N ALA A 71 -0.45 -12.82 4.29
CA ALA A 71 -1.22 -13.97 3.87
C ALA A 71 -0.44 -15.15 4.44
N ALA A 72 -0.97 -15.70 5.53
CA ALA A 72 -0.52 -16.97 6.05
C ALA A 72 -0.43 -17.99 4.91
N ALA A 73 0.66 -18.77 4.96
CA ALA A 73 0.88 -20.12 4.42
C ALA A 73 0.13 -20.51 3.13
#